data_AF-A0AAE0FSF0-F1
#
_entry.id   AF-A0AAE0FSF0-F1
#
_cell.length_a   1.000
_cell.length_b   1.000
_cell.length_c   1.000
_cell.angle_alpha   90.00
_cell.angle_beta   90.00
_cell.angle_gamma   90.00
#
_symmetry.space_group_name_H-M   'P 1'
#
loop_
_entity.id
_entity.type
_entity.pdbx_description
1 polymer ?
#
loop_
_entity_poly.entity_id
_entity_poly.type
_entity_poly.pdbx_seq_one_letter_code
_entity_poly.pdbx_strand_id
1 'polypeptide(L)'
;MDEEFLREQLASSDRQHDALILVIQELSGGQSIGGLMYDICENVILGSNSASIKSLAYDIVRMCSLEDSEWESVTSAITQDLSGPDDLCFVSVSMIPVLPEHCIQEQHFTCAGLFDRLVAPGRLARRADTGTLLAAGPSASCPTAAVIGPVFGTESL
;
A
#
# COMPACT_ATOMS: atom_id res chain seq x y z
N MET A 1 22.84 9.34 -8.75
CA MET A 1 21.99 10.45 -8.26
C MET A 1 22.50 10.88 -6.88
N ASP A 2 22.29 12.12 -6.46
CA ASP A 2 22.67 12.56 -5.10
C ASP A 2 21.55 12.19 -4.11
N GLU A 3 21.84 11.24 -3.20
CA GLU A 3 20.87 10.76 -2.21
C GLU A 3 20.52 11.84 -1.17
N GLU A 4 21.46 12.72 -0.81
CA GLU A 4 21.20 13.79 0.16
C GLU A 4 20.17 14.78 -0.38
N PHE A 5 20.32 15.15 -1.67
CA PHE A 5 19.33 15.94 -2.37
C PHE A 5 17.95 15.28 -2.37
N LEU A 6 17.85 13.98 -2.66
CA LEU A 6 16.56 13.28 -2.64
C LEU A 6 15.93 13.26 -1.25
N ARG A 7 16.71 13.05 -0.18
CA ARG A 7 16.19 13.11 1.19
C ARG A 7 15.57 14.46 1.51
N GLU A 8 16.25 15.55 1.13
CA GLU A 8 15.71 16.90 1.30
C GLU A 8 14.39 17.10 0.56
N GLN A 9 14.27 16.57 -0.67
CA GLN A 9 13.03 16.67 -1.43
C GLN A 9 11.90 15.81 -0.85
N LEU A 10 12.20 14.61 -0.34
CA LEU A 10 11.21 13.73 0.31
C LEU A 10 10.67 14.33 1.61
N ALA A 11 11.48 15.12 2.32
CA ALA A 11 11.05 15.86 3.51
C ALA A 11 10.16 17.08 3.17
N SER A 12 10.13 17.53 1.91
CA SER A 12 9.36 18.69 1.47
C SER A 12 8.06 18.27 0.78
N SER A 13 6.91 18.53 1.43
CA SER A 13 5.58 18.15 0.91
C SER A 13 5.33 18.60 -0.53
N ASP A 14 5.84 19.75 -0.95
CA ASP A 14 5.64 20.30 -2.30
C ASP A 14 6.48 19.58 -3.37
N ARG A 15 7.50 18.84 -2.96
CA ARG A 15 8.50 18.22 -3.85
C ARG A 15 8.55 16.71 -3.75
N GLN A 16 7.80 16.12 -2.80
CA GLN A 16 7.64 14.68 -2.63
C GLN A 16 7.28 13.97 -3.93
N HIS A 17 6.32 14.49 -4.70
CA HIS A 17 5.88 13.86 -5.95
C HIS A 17 7.02 13.70 -6.96
N ASP A 18 7.77 14.77 -7.21
CA ASP A 18 8.88 14.76 -8.17
C ASP A 18 10.05 13.90 -7.66
N ALA A 19 10.31 13.93 -6.35
CA ALA A 19 11.31 13.08 -5.73
C ALA A 19 10.98 11.59 -5.89
N LEU A 20 9.73 11.18 -5.66
CA LEU A 20 9.30 9.79 -5.82
C LEU A 20 9.40 9.32 -7.27
N ILE A 21 9.10 10.19 -8.25
CA ILE A 21 9.31 9.86 -9.66
C ILE A 21 10.78 9.57 -9.95
N LEU A 22 11.70 10.40 -9.43
CA LEU A 22 13.13 10.16 -9.59
C LEU A 22 13.56 8.83 -8.95
N VAL A 23 13.05 8.52 -7.76
CA VAL A 23 13.31 7.25 -7.07
C VAL A 23 12.82 6.04 -7.90
N ILE A 24 11.62 6.12 -8.47
CA ILE A 24 11.08 5.06 -9.35
C ILE A 24 11.93 4.91 -10.62
N GLN A 25 12.42 6.01 -11.20
CA GLN A 25 13.31 5.97 -12.36
C GLN A 25 14.64 5.28 -12.03
N GLU A 26 15.23 5.56 -10.87
CA GLU A 26 16.46 4.90 -10.41
C GLU A 26 16.24 3.39 -10.20
N LEU A 27 15.14 3.01 -9.53
CA LEU A 27 14.75 1.60 -9.37
C LEU A 27 14.56 0.90 -10.72
N SER A 28 13.90 1.56 -11.66
CA SER A 28 13.68 1.04 -13.02
C SER A 28 14.99 0.91 -13.81
N GLY A 29 15.99 1.73 -13.48
CA GLY A 29 17.36 1.64 -13.97
C GLY A 29 18.23 0.58 -13.26
N GLY A 30 17.66 -0.17 -12.31
CA GLY A 30 18.36 -1.18 -11.52
C GLY A 30 19.29 -0.61 -10.44
N GLN A 31 19.12 0.66 -10.07
CA GLN A 31 19.87 1.27 -8.97
C GLN A 31 19.22 0.94 -7.62
N SER A 32 20.04 0.79 -6.58
CA SER A 32 19.56 0.56 -5.22
C SER A 32 19.21 1.89 -4.54
N ILE A 33 18.08 1.93 -3.84
CA ILE A 33 17.62 3.11 -3.08
C ILE A 33 17.54 2.85 -1.57
N GLY A 34 18.19 1.79 -1.07
CA GLY A 34 18.03 1.34 0.32
C GLY A 34 18.28 2.44 1.36
N GLY A 35 19.18 3.38 1.08
CA GLY A 35 19.43 4.54 1.94
C GLY A 35 18.25 5.49 2.10
N LEU A 36 17.25 5.46 1.20
CA LEU A 36 16.10 6.36 1.19
C LEU A 36 14.82 5.70 1.71
N MET A 37 14.81 4.38 1.92
CA MET A 37 13.59 3.64 2.21
C MET A 37 12.98 4.05 3.55
N TYR A 38 13.81 4.24 4.58
CA TYR A 38 13.39 4.80 5.85
C TYR A 38 12.72 6.18 5.69
N ASP A 39 13.33 7.09 4.92
CA ASP A 39 12.77 8.43 4.68
C ASP A 39 11.44 8.38 3.91
N ILE A 40 11.30 7.45 2.97
CA ILE A 40 10.04 7.22 2.25
C ILE A 40 8.96 6.69 3.21
N CYS A 41 9.30 5.73 4.06
CA CYS A 41 8.34 5.15 5.00
C CYS A 41 7.88 6.17 6.07
N GLU A 42 8.82 6.89 6.68
CA GLU A 42 8.52 7.85 7.75
C GLU A 42 7.97 9.18 7.23
N ASN A 43 8.64 9.83 6.26
CA ASN A 43 8.27 11.19 5.86
C ASN A 43 7.14 11.22 4.83
N VAL A 44 7.00 10.16 4.02
CA VAL A 44 6.03 10.11 2.93
C VAL A 44 4.84 9.23 3.26
N ILE A 45 5.05 7.95 3.55
CA ILE A 45 3.95 6.99 3.79
C ILE A 45 3.22 7.35 5.09
N LEU A 46 3.95 7.58 6.17
CA LEU A 46 3.36 7.97 7.45
C LEU A 46 2.99 9.46 7.49
N GLY A 47 3.82 10.33 6.91
CA GLY A 47 3.68 11.80 7.02
C GLY A 47 2.72 12.47 6.02
N SER A 48 2.51 11.91 4.83
CA SER A 48 1.71 12.57 3.78
C SER A 48 0.21 12.32 3.94
N ASN A 49 -0.62 13.32 3.61
CA ASN A 49 -2.08 13.17 3.53
C ASN A 49 -2.59 13.13 2.08
N SER A 50 -1.71 12.90 1.12
CA SER A 50 -2.05 12.85 -0.30
C SER A 50 -2.08 11.41 -0.82
N ALA A 51 -3.24 10.98 -1.30
CA ALA A 51 -3.44 9.64 -1.86
C ALA A 51 -2.53 9.38 -3.08
N SER A 52 -2.28 10.38 -3.93
CA SER A 52 -1.40 10.24 -5.09
C SER A 52 0.06 10.04 -4.66
N ILE A 53 0.52 10.77 -3.65
CA ILE A 53 1.88 10.66 -3.11
C ILE A 53 2.07 9.29 -2.44
N LYS A 54 1.14 8.87 -1.58
CA LYS A 54 1.21 7.54 -0.94
C LYS A 54 1.14 6.41 -1.95
N SER A 55 0.35 6.54 -3.02
CA SER A 55 0.29 5.51 -4.07
C SER A 55 1.65 5.29 -4.72
N LEU A 56 2.37 6.36 -5.07
CA LEU A 56 3.73 6.26 -5.64
C LEU A 56 4.72 5.66 -4.64
N ALA A 57 4.63 6.06 -3.37
CA ALA A 57 5.48 5.50 -2.32
C ALA A 57 5.22 4.00 -2.11
N TYR A 58 3.95 3.57 -2.15
CA TYR A 58 3.59 2.15 -2.09
C TYR A 58 4.07 1.35 -3.30
N ASP A 59 4.10 1.94 -4.49
CA ASP A 59 4.71 1.29 -5.65
C ASP A 59 6.23 1.07 -5.45
N ILE A 60 6.92 2.03 -4.82
CA ILE A 60 8.33 1.86 -4.43
C ILE A 60 8.50 0.72 -3.41
N VAL A 61 7.65 0.67 -2.38
CA VAL A 61 7.66 -0.42 -1.37
C VAL A 61 7.48 -1.78 -2.04
N ARG A 62 6.56 -1.91 -3.01
CA ARG A 62 6.33 -3.17 -3.75
C ARG A 62 7.53 -3.63 -4.57
N MET A 63 8.43 -2.73 -4.94
CA MET A 63 9.63 -3.04 -5.71
C MET A 63 10.85 -3.33 -4.83
N CYS A 64 10.76 -3.12 -3.51
CA CYS A 64 11.90 -3.18 -2.60
C CYS A 64 11.71 -4.25 -1.52
N SER A 65 12.82 -4.68 -0.93
CA SER A 65 12.81 -5.44 0.33
C SER A 65 12.93 -4.45 1.48
N LEU A 66 12.00 -4.54 2.43
CA LEU A 66 11.93 -3.66 3.59
C LEU A 66 12.42 -4.37 4.85
N GLU A 67 12.99 -3.59 5.77
CA GLU A 67 13.30 -4.00 7.14
C GLU A 67 12.05 -3.94 8.04
N ASP A 68 12.07 -4.63 9.18
CA ASP A 68 10.91 -4.71 10.08
C ASP A 68 10.46 -3.32 10.57
N SER A 69 11.40 -2.41 10.86
CA SER A 69 11.07 -1.03 11.26
C SER A 69 10.36 -0.25 10.16
N GLU A 70 10.63 -0.54 8.89
CA GLU A 70 9.99 0.12 7.75
C GLU A 70 8.56 -0.42 7.57
N TRP A 71 8.36 -1.72 7.81
CA TRP A 71 7.03 -2.32 7.84
C TRP A 71 6.17 -1.78 8.99
N GLU A 72 6.75 -1.49 10.15
CA GLU A 72 6.03 -0.83 11.26
C GLU A 72 5.48 0.55 10.82
N SER A 73 6.28 1.37 10.12
CA SER A 73 5.83 2.65 9.58
C SER A 73 4.70 2.48 8.56
N VAL A 74 4.83 1.54 7.63
CA VAL A 74 3.82 1.23 6.60
C VAL A 74 2.51 0.79 7.25
N THR A 75 2.57 -0.13 8.20
CA THR A 75 1.36 -0.66 8.87
C THR A 75 0.71 0.38 9.78
N SER A 76 1.49 1.24 10.44
CA SER A 76 0.98 2.40 11.18
C SER A 76 0.23 3.36 10.26
N ALA A 77 0.80 3.70 9.09
CA ALA A 77 0.17 4.56 8.09
C ALA A 77 -1.14 3.95 7.55
N ILE A 78 -1.16 2.65 7.26
CA ILE A 78 -2.38 1.95 6.84
C ILE A 78 -3.46 2.10 7.91
N THR A 79 -3.14 1.79 9.17
CA THR A 79 -4.10 1.91 10.29
C THR A 79 -4.66 3.33 10.43
N GLN A 80 -3.83 4.35 10.25
CA GLN A 80 -4.28 5.75 10.27
C GLN A 80 -5.24 6.04 9.10
N ASP A 81 -4.89 5.63 7.89
CA ASP A 81 -5.67 5.91 6.68
C ASP A 81 -7.01 5.17 6.64
N LEU A 82 -7.11 4.01 7.29
CA LEU A 82 -8.36 3.25 7.40
C LEU A 82 -9.47 4.05 8.11
N SER A 83 -9.08 4.89 9.06
CA SER A 83 -10.01 5.79 9.77
C SER A 83 -10.18 7.14 9.04
N GLY A 84 -9.40 7.36 7.99
CA GLY A 84 -9.34 8.61 7.24
C GLY A 84 -10.30 8.72 6.05
N PRO A 85 -10.06 9.73 5.18
CA PRO A 85 -10.77 9.92 3.92
C PRO A 85 -10.74 8.68 3.01
N ASP A 86 -11.79 8.49 2.22
CA ASP A 86 -11.94 7.28 1.39
C ASP A 86 -10.80 7.09 0.38
N ASP A 87 -10.21 8.17 -0.15
CA ASP A 87 -9.12 8.08 -1.12
C ASP A 87 -7.82 7.53 -0.47
N LEU A 88 -7.50 7.96 0.76
CA LEU A 88 -6.36 7.43 1.51
C LEU A 88 -6.60 5.99 1.96
N CYS A 89 -7.82 5.72 2.46
CA CYS A 89 -8.24 4.38 2.83
C CYS A 89 -8.11 3.40 1.64
N PHE A 90 -8.56 3.79 0.45
CA PHE A 90 -8.45 2.98 -0.76
C PHE A 90 -7.00 2.65 -1.11
N VAL A 91 -6.13 3.66 -1.11
CA VAL A 91 -4.71 3.48 -1.44
C VAL A 91 -4.02 2.57 -0.42
N SER A 92 -4.30 2.73 0.88
CA SER A 92 -3.71 1.90 1.94
C SER A 92 -4.24 0.47 1.97
N VAL A 93 -5.51 0.24 1.63
CA VAL A 93 -6.08 -1.11 1.49
C VAL A 93 -5.42 -1.89 0.36
N SER A 94 -4.96 -1.22 -0.70
CA SER A 94 -4.23 -1.86 -1.79
C SER A 94 -2.89 -2.46 -1.37
N MET A 95 -2.37 -2.10 -0.19
CA MET A 95 -1.12 -2.66 0.35
C MET A 95 -1.30 -3.92 1.20
N ILE A 96 -2.51 -4.16 1.73
CA ILE A 96 -2.77 -5.32 2.61
C ILE A 96 -2.33 -6.65 2.00
N PRO A 97 -2.56 -6.95 0.70
CA PRO A 97 -2.13 -8.22 0.10
C PRO A 97 -0.60 -8.40 0.00
N VAL A 98 0.18 -7.33 0.16
CA VAL A 98 1.64 -7.32 0.05
C VAL A 98 2.31 -7.36 1.44
N LEU A 99 1.54 -7.14 2.52
CA LEU A 99 2.08 -7.15 3.87
C LEU A 99 2.63 -8.53 4.26
N PRO A 100 3.76 -8.60 4.96
CA PRO A 100 4.22 -9.82 5.60
C PRO A 100 3.17 -10.37 6.58
N GLU A 101 3.09 -11.69 6.73
CA GLU A 101 2.09 -12.32 7.61
C GLU A 101 2.17 -11.84 9.07
N HIS A 102 3.39 -11.59 9.58
CA HIS A 102 3.59 -11.09 10.93
C HIS A 102 2.95 -9.70 11.14
N CYS A 103 2.98 -8.84 10.13
CA CYS A 103 2.34 -7.52 10.15
C CYS A 103 0.81 -7.61 10.20
N ILE A 104 0.22 -8.63 9.55
CA ILE A 104 -1.23 -8.81 9.50
C ILE A 104 -1.76 -9.35 10.82
N GLN A 105 -1.02 -10.22 11.51
CA GLN A 105 -1.46 -10.81 12.77
C GLN A 105 -1.56 -9.78 13.90
N GLU A 106 -0.68 -8.78 13.90
CA GLU A 106 -0.67 -7.72 14.90
C GLU A 106 -1.77 -6.69 14.67
N GLN A 107 -2.23 -6.52 13.43
CA GLN A 107 -3.22 -5.52 13.07
C GLN A 107 -4.58 -6.15 12.77
N HIS A 108 -5.57 -5.88 13.63
CA HIS A 108 -6.96 -6.26 13.40
C HIS A 108 -7.61 -5.38 12.31
N PHE A 109 -7.25 -5.60 11.04
CA PHE A 109 -7.90 -4.96 9.91
C PHE A 109 -9.34 -5.47 9.77
N THR A 110 -10.31 -4.64 10.16
CA THR A 110 -11.73 -5.04 10.09
C THR A 110 -12.22 -4.92 8.65
N CYS A 111 -12.20 -6.04 7.93
CA CYS A 111 -12.54 -6.12 6.51
C CYS A 111 -14.02 -5.78 6.21
N ALA A 112 -14.93 -5.99 7.17
CA ALA A 112 -16.37 -5.82 6.99
C ALA A 112 -16.76 -4.36 6.73
N GLY A 113 -16.29 -3.42 7.56
CA GLY A 113 -16.59 -1.99 7.38
C GLY A 113 -15.86 -1.39 6.17
N LEU A 114 -14.70 -1.95 5.81
CA LEU A 114 -13.92 -1.59 4.64
C LEU A 114 -14.62 -1.95 3.33
N PHE A 115 -15.18 -3.17 3.27
CA PHE A 115 -15.93 -3.63 2.11
C PHE A 115 -17.17 -2.75 1.89
N ASP A 116 -17.92 -2.43 2.95
CA ASP A 116 -19.09 -1.55 2.83
C ASP A 116 -18.71 -0.13 2.41
N ARG A 117 -17.59 0.43 2.90
CA ARG A 117 -17.12 1.77 2.51
C ARG A 117 -16.58 1.84 1.08
N LEU A 118 -15.89 0.81 0.59
CA LEU A 118 -15.17 0.87 -0.68
C LEU A 118 -15.93 0.21 -1.84
N VAL A 119 -16.76 -0.81 -1.55
CA VAL A 119 -17.51 -1.55 -2.57
C VAL A 119 -18.90 -0.94 -2.81
N ALA A 120 -19.59 -0.44 -1.78
CA ALA A 120 -20.89 0.21 -1.95
C ALA A 120 -20.87 1.43 -2.90
N PRO A 121 -19.83 2.29 -2.93
CA PRO A 121 -19.72 3.35 -3.94
C PRO A 121 -19.19 2.86 -5.31
N GLY A 122 -19.01 1.55 -5.53
CA GLY A 122 -18.57 0.98 -6.81
C GLY A 122 -17.09 1.18 -7.13
N ARG A 123 -16.24 1.48 -6.13
CA ARG A 123 -14.81 1.76 -6.33
C ARG A 123 -13.92 0.49 -6.38
N LEU A 124 -14.49 -0.70 -6.14
CA LEU A 124 -13.82 -2.02 -6.29
C LEU A 124 -14.76 -3.02 -7.04
N ALA A 125 -14.25 -3.92 -7.91
CA ALA A 125 -14.97 -5.09 -8.45
C ALA A 125 -14.51 -6.28 -7.66
N ARG A 126 -15.26 -7.35 -7.89
CA ARG A 126 -14.86 -8.70 -7.65
C ARG A 126 -14.26 -9.26 -8.95
N ARG A 127 -13.00 -9.72 -8.93
CA ARG A 127 -12.47 -10.66 -9.93
C ARG A 127 -12.38 -12.03 -9.25
N ALA A 128 -13.05 -13.04 -9.82
CA ALA A 128 -13.36 -14.31 -9.15
C ALA A 128 -12.41 -15.47 -9.52
N ASP A 129 -11.37 -15.19 -10.30
CA ASP A 129 -10.49 -16.19 -10.93
C ASP A 129 -9.07 -16.22 -10.34
N THR A 130 -8.73 -15.32 -9.42
CA THR A 130 -7.48 -15.32 -8.65
C THR A 130 -7.75 -14.49 -7.41
N GLY A 131 -7.33 -14.88 -6.21
CA GLY A 131 -7.67 -14.24 -4.91
C GLY A 131 -7.20 -12.79 -4.70
N THR A 132 -7.22 -11.96 -5.74
CA THR A 132 -6.80 -10.57 -5.79
C THR A 132 -8.02 -9.70 -6.15
N LEU A 133 -8.38 -8.78 -5.24
CA LEU A 133 -9.40 -7.75 -5.47
C LEU A 133 -8.98 -6.81 -6.61
N LEU A 134 -9.78 -6.73 -7.68
CA LEU A 134 -9.58 -5.82 -8.83
C LEU A 134 -10.87 -5.06 -9.12
N ALA A 135 -10.81 -3.75 -9.37
CA ALA A 135 -11.92 -2.77 -9.47
C ALA A 135 -12.95 -2.97 -10.64
N ALA A 136 -14.24 -2.57 -10.47
CA ALA A 136 -15.42 -2.56 -11.41
C ALA A 136 -16.81 -3.08 -10.88
N GLY A 137 -17.74 -2.15 -10.63
CA GLY A 137 -19.13 -2.18 -11.15
C GLY A 137 -20.19 -3.11 -10.52
N PRO A 138 -21.46 -2.64 -10.32
CA PRO A 138 -22.45 -3.31 -9.48
C PRO A 138 -23.27 -4.36 -10.25
N SER A 139 -23.42 -5.55 -9.68
CA SER A 139 -24.65 -6.34 -9.87
C SER A 139 -24.94 -7.20 -8.65
N ALA A 140 -26.20 -7.16 -8.25
CA ALA A 140 -26.74 -7.67 -7.01
C ALA A 140 -26.87 -9.20 -7.00
N SER A 141 -26.40 -9.84 -5.93
CA SER A 141 -27.15 -10.83 -5.14
C SER A 141 -26.24 -11.70 -4.25
N CYS A 142 -26.57 -11.71 -2.96
CA CYS A 142 -26.37 -12.81 -2.01
C CYS A 142 -24.94 -13.16 -1.51
N PRO A 143 -24.87 -13.79 -0.32
CA PRO A 143 -23.84 -13.56 0.69
C PRO A 143 -22.82 -14.71 0.79
N THR A 144 -21.83 -14.53 1.66
CA THR A 144 -20.87 -15.53 2.19
C THR A 144 -19.46 -15.45 1.60
N ALA A 145 -18.52 -15.21 2.51
CA ALA A 145 -17.07 -15.41 2.45
C ALA A 145 -16.28 -14.72 1.32
N ALA A 146 -15.37 -13.83 1.71
CA ALA A 146 -14.17 -13.56 0.93
C ALA A 146 -12.98 -13.40 1.89
N VAL A 147 -12.15 -14.43 1.88
CA VAL A 147 -10.87 -14.55 2.55
C VAL A 147 -9.93 -13.45 2.06
N ILE A 148 -9.26 -12.76 2.98
CA ILE A 148 -8.09 -11.94 2.68
C ILE A 148 -6.86 -12.76 3.09
N GLY A 149 -6.17 -13.33 2.10
CA GLY A 149 -4.92 -14.05 2.29
C GLY A 149 -4.51 -14.80 1.01
N PRO A 150 -3.20 -14.94 0.72
CA PRO A 150 -2.74 -15.77 -0.38
C PRO A 150 -3.06 -17.23 -0.07
N VAL A 151 -3.68 -17.93 -1.04
CA VAL A 151 -3.75 -19.39 -1.00
C VAL A 151 -2.35 -19.91 -1.32
N PHE A 152 -1.54 -20.18 -0.30
CA PHE A 152 -0.39 -21.06 -0.47
C PHE A 152 -0.95 -22.43 -0.89
N GLY A 153 -0.73 -22.77 -2.16
CA GLY A 153 -1.00 -24.10 -2.67
C GLY A 153 -0.17 -25.10 -1.88
N THR A 154 -0.81 -25.89 -1.03
CA THR A 154 -0.24 -27.15 -0.58
C THR A 154 -0.32 -28.13 -1.74
N GLU A 155 0.69 -28.13 -2.61
CA GLU A 155 0.99 -29.35 -3.36
C GLU A 155 1.55 -30.35 -2.35
N SER A 156 0.70 -31.30 -1.95
CA SER A 156 1.12 -32.56 -1.35
C SER A 156 0.75 -33.68 -2.31
N LEU A 157 1.81 -34.39 -2.72
CA LEU A 157 1.91 -35.64 -3.48
C LEU A 157 1.82 -35.57 -5.01
#